data_AF-A0A0N4W328-F1
#
_entry.id   AF-A0A0N4W328-F1
#
_cell.length_a   1.000
_cell.length_b   1.000
_cell.length_c   1.000
_cell.angle_alpha   90.00
_cell.angle_beta   90.00
_cell.angle_gamma   90.00
#
_symmetry.space_group_name_H-M   'P 1'
#
loop_
_entity.id
_entity.type
_entity.pdbx_description
1 polymer ?
#
loop_
_entity_poly.entity_id
_entity_poly.type
_entity_poly.pdbx_seq_one_letter_code
_entity_poly.pdbx_strand_id
1 'polypeptide(L)'
;MATVVSQVNVNQEKPVDREKTCPLLLRVFCANGRHNPISDYMRGGVPANELQMYTWMDCTLRELTSLIKEVNPDARRRGTIFDFSIVAPDKMNNRYTIRDIGNTMNGQRGVDDGKSVSSA
;
A
#
# COMPACT_ATOMS: atom_id res chain seq x y z
N MET A 1 -13.02 40.99 4.31
CA MET A 1 -13.20 39.55 4.56
C MET A 1 -11.85 38.88 4.32
N ALA A 2 -11.24 38.27 5.34
CA ALA A 2 -9.91 37.68 5.22
C ALA A 2 -10.03 36.27 4.60
N THR A 3 -9.39 36.07 3.45
CA THR A 3 -9.29 34.77 2.79
C THR A 3 -8.25 33.93 3.54
N VAL A 4 -8.69 32.93 4.29
CA VAL A 4 -7.81 31.94 4.91
C VAL A 4 -7.38 30.97 3.82
N VAL A 5 -6.16 31.15 3.30
CA VAL A 5 -5.52 30.17 2.42
C VAL A 5 -4.92 29.10 3.33
N SER A 6 -5.50 27.90 3.35
CA SER A 6 -4.87 26.76 4.02
C SER A 6 -3.61 26.37 3.26
N GLN A 7 -2.46 26.75 3.80
CA GLN A 7 -1.18 26.24 3.32
C GLN A 7 -1.03 24.80 3.82
N VAL A 8 -1.55 23.85 3.06
CA VAL A 8 -1.11 22.45 3.16
C VAL A 8 0.32 22.38 2.64
N ASN A 9 1.29 22.36 3.55
CA ASN A 9 2.66 21.98 3.22
C ASN A 9 2.62 20.53 2.73
N VAL A 10 2.61 20.34 1.41
CA VAL A 10 2.87 19.04 0.80
C VAL A 10 4.31 18.71 1.18
N ASN A 11 4.48 17.83 2.16
CA ASN A 11 5.78 17.37 2.59
C ASN A 11 6.44 16.74 1.36
N GLN A 12 7.42 17.44 0.78
CA GLN A 12 8.14 16.95 -0.38
C GLN A 12 8.87 15.68 0.08
N GLU A 13 8.35 14.51 -0.30
CA GLU A 13 8.90 13.23 0.13
C GLU A 13 10.33 13.12 -0.37
N LYS A 14 11.28 13.27 0.55
CA LYS A 14 12.69 13.12 0.23
C LYS A 14 12.93 11.63 -0.07
N PRO A 15 13.62 11.29 -1.17
CA PRO A 15 14.00 9.91 -1.44
C PRO A 15 14.79 9.35 -0.26
N VAL A 16 14.48 8.13 0.14
CA VAL A 16 15.12 7.49 1.31
C VAL A 16 16.48 6.94 0.89
N ASP A 17 17.52 7.21 1.67
CA ASP A 17 18.83 6.58 1.48
C ASP A 17 18.74 5.11 1.96
N ARG A 18 18.42 4.21 1.02
CA ARG A 18 18.19 2.78 1.28
C ARG A 18 19.45 2.03 1.76
N GLU A 19 20.65 2.59 1.56
CA GLU A 19 21.90 2.00 2.06
C GLU A 19 22.12 2.28 3.56
N LYS A 20 21.65 3.43 4.03
CA LYS A 20 21.83 3.88 5.42
C LYS A 20 20.60 3.69 6.30
N THR A 21 19.44 3.47 5.68
CA THR A 21 18.17 3.35 6.39
C THR A 21 17.78 1.88 6.49
N CYS A 22 17.53 1.40 7.70
CA CYS A 22 17.01 0.04 7.90
C CYS A 22 15.62 -0.09 7.24
N PRO A 23 15.37 -1.14 6.45
CA PRO A 23 14.05 -1.37 5.86
C PRO A 23 13.02 -1.67 6.94
N LEU A 24 11.76 -1.36 6.65
CA LEU A 24 10.61 -1.79 7.43
C LEU A 24 10.10 -3.15 6.94
N LEU A 25 9.50 -3.90 7.85
CA LEU A 25 8.74 -5.10 7.52
C LEU A 25 7.32 -4.67 7.12
N LEU A 26 6.97 -4.79 5.84
CA LEU A 26 5.62 -4.57 5.36
C LEU A 26 4.89 -5.90 5.20
N ARG A 27 3.72 -6.01 5.83
CA ARG A 27 2.83 -7.17 5.75
C ARG A 27 1.74 -6.88 4.73
N VAL A 28 1.67 -7.69 3.67
CA VAL A 28 0.71 -7.57 2.58
C VAL A 28 -0.23 -8.76 2.62
N PHE A 29 -1.52 -8.51 2.51
CA PHE A 29 -2.53 -9.57 2.49
C PHE A 29 -3.19 -9.62 1.10
N CYS A 30 -2.90 -10.66 0.33
CA CYS A 30 -3.23 -10.73 -1.10
C CYS A 30 -4.54 -11.49 -1.35
N ALA A 31 -5.63 -10.81 -1.70
CA ALA A 31 -6.91 -11.43 -2.04
C ALA A 31 -7.25 -11.29 -3.53
N ASN A 32 -7.97 -12.28 -4.09
CA ASN A 32 -8.39 -12.27 -5.49
C ASN A 32 -9.84 -11.76 -5.60
N GLY A 33 -10.07 -10.80 -6.52
CA GLY A 33 -11.41 -10.29 -6.85
C GLY A 33 -11.96 -9.23 -5.89
N ARG A 34 -11.63 -9.27 -4.60
CA ARG A 34 -11.95 -8.22 -3.62
C ARG A 34 -10.95 -8.21 -2.46
N HIS A 35 -10.83 -7.08 -1.76
CA HIS A 35 -10.08 -6.97 -0.52
C HIS A 35 -10.64 -7.88 0.59
N ASN A 36 -9.77 -8.32 1.50
CA ASN A 36 -10.21 -9.04 2.69
C ASN A 36 -11.13 -8.14 3.52
N PRO A 37 -12.27 -8.65 4.01
CA PRO A 37 -13.19 -7.86 4.81
C PRO A 37 -12.55 -7.42 6.13
N ILE A 38 -12.98 -6.27 6.65
CA ILE A 38 -12.43 -5.71 7.89
C ILE A 38 -12.58 -6.64 9.10
N SER A 39 -13.59 -7.52 9.08
CA SER A 39 -13.84 -8.54 10.10
C SER A 39 -12.65 -9.47 10.32
N ASP A 40 -11.86 -9.72 9.28
CA ASP A 40 -10.76 -10.69 9.31
C ASP A 40 -9.55 -10.13 10.07
N TYR A 41 -9.49 -8.81 10.27
CA TYR A 41 -8.45 -8.11 11.02
C TYR A 41 -8.84 -7.87 12.49
N MET A 42 -10.01 -8.31 12.92
CA MET A 42 -10.50 -8.07 14.28
C MET A 42 -9.92 -9.08 15.29
N ARG A 43 -9.84 -8.65 16.56
CA ARG A 43 -9.48 -9.52 17.71
C ARG A 43 -8.12 -10.24 17.58
N GLY A 44 -7.16 -9.61 16.90
CA GLY A 44 -5.83 -10.19 16.67
C GLY A 44 -5.76 -11.24 15.56
N GLY A 45 -6.88 -11.48 14.87
CA GLY A 45 -6.88 -12.25 13.62
C GLY A 45 -6.26 -11.46 12.48
N VAL A 46 -5.66 -12.18 11.53
CA VAL A 46 -5.26 -11.67 10.23
C VAL A 46 -5.54 -12.74 9.16
N PRO A 47 -5.76 -12.34 7.89
CA PRO A 47 -5.87 -13.30 6.79
C PRO A 47 -4.63 -14.19 6.64
N ALA A 48 -4.82 -15.45 6.22
CA ALA A 48 -3.74 -16.44 6.11
C ALA A 48 -2.79 -16.23 4.91
N ASN A 49 -3.24 -15.47 3.90
CA ASN A 49 -2.52 -15.11 2.69
C ASN A 49 -1.56 -13.92 2.92
N GLU A 50 -0.78 -13.99 3.98
CA GLU A 50 0.21 -12.98 4.35
C GLU A 50 1.50 -13.14 3.52
N LEU A 51 1.93 -12.04 2.92
CA LEU A 51 3.24 -11.88 2.31
C LEU A 51 4.01 -10.84 3.12
N GLN A 52 5.23 -11.19 3.52
CA GLN A 52 6.13 -10.26 4.22
C GLN A 52 7.20 -9.77 3.27
N MET A 53 7.43 -8.46 3.24
CA MET A 53 8.45 -7.85 2.40
C MET A 53 9.24 -6.79 3.17
N TYR A 54 10.55 -6.74 2.92
CA TYR A 54 11.42 -5.71 3.45
C TYR A 54 11.51 -4.58 2.44
N THR A 55 11.05 -3.39 2.83
CA THR A 55 11.03 -2.23 1.95
C THR A 55 11.21 -0.92 2.72
N TRP A 56 11.07 0.22 2.07
CA TRP A 56 11.16 1.55 2.68
C TRP A 56 9.87 2.34 2.44
N MET A 57 9.73 3.46 3.15
CA MET A 57 8.55 4.33 3.04
C MET A 57 8.38 4.93 1.64
N ASP A 58 9.47 5.09 0.87
CA ASP A 58 9.43 5.58 -0.50
C ASP A 58 9.04 4.51 -1.54
N CYS A 59 8.69 3.29 -1.09
CA CYS A 59 8.35 2.21 -2.00
C CYS A 59 7.08 2.52 -2.78
N THR A 60 7.16 2.39 -4.11
CA THR A 60 6.03 2.73 -4.99
C THR A 60 5.07 1.56 -5.18
N LEU A 61 3.80 1.84 -5.53
CA LEU A 61 2.84 0.77 -5.87
C LEU A 61 3.35 -0.13 -6.99
N ARG A 62 4.12 0.43 -7.93
CA ARG A 62 4.75 -0.36 -9.01
C ARG A 62 5.86 -1.29 -8.51
N GLU A 63 6.66 -0.85 -7.55
CA GLU A 63 7.64 -1.71 -6.87
C GLU A 63 6.92 -2.84 -6.12
N LEU A 64 5.85 -2.51 -5.37
CA LEU A 64 5.03 -3.50 -4.67
C LEU A 64 4.45 -4.55 -5.61
N THR A 65 3.86 -4.13 -6.73
CA THR A 65 3.35 -5.03 -7.77
C THR A 65 4.45 -5.94 -8.31
N SER A 66 5.69 -5.44 -8.43
CA SER A 66 6.82 -6.23 -8.91
C SER A 66 7.18 -7.35 -7.92
N LEU A 67 7.23 -7.04 -6.62
CA LEU A 67 7.46 -8.02 -5.56
C LEU A 67 6.33 -9.07 -5.49
N ILE A 68 5.06 -8.65 -5.60
CA ILE A 68 3.93 -9.58 -5.57
C ILE A 68 3.98 -10.57 -6.74
N LYS A 69 4.38 -10.12 -7.94
CA LYS A 69 4.52 -10.99 -9.13
C LYS A 69 5.64 -12.02 -8.99
N GLU A 70 6.66 -11.76 -8.18
CA GLU A 70 7.72 -12.74 -7.93
C GLU A 70 7.17 -13.96 -7.19
N VAL A 71 6.28 -13.72 -6.21
CA VAL A 71 5.71 -14.76 -5.35
C VAL A 71 4.41 -15.35 -5.86
N ASN A 72 3.59 -14.58 -6.61
CA ASN A 72 2.33 -15.03 -7.19
C ASN A 72 2.41 -15.06 -8.73
N PRO A 73 2.65 -16.22 -9.36
CA PRO A 73 2.76 -16.35 -10.81
C PRO A 73 1.50 -15.95 -11.58
N ASP A 74 0.30 -16.16 -11.02
CA ASP A 74 -0.96 -15.78 -11.67
C ASP A 74 -1.10 -14.26 -11.81
N ALA A 75 -0.43 -13.51 -10.93
CA ALA A 75 -0.40 -12.06 -10.98
C ALA A 75 0.42 -11.51 -12.17
N ARG A 76 1.19 -12.37 -12.88
CA ARG A 76 1.99 -11.99 -14.06
C ARG A 76 1.19 -11.91 -15.35
N ARG A 77 -0.09 -12.30 -15.35
CA ARG A 77 -0.95 -12.19 -16.54
C ARG A 77 -1.09 -10.72 -16.93
N ARG A 78 -1.01 -10.44 -18.23
CA ARG A 78 -1.17 -9.07 -18.74
C ARG A 78 -2.62 -8.62 -18.51
N GLY A 79 -2.80 -7.39 -18.06
CA GLY A 79 -4.12 -6.85 -17.71
C GLY A 79 -4.59 -7.18 -16.29
N THR A 80 -3.81 -7.94 -15.50
CA THR A 80 -4.09 -8.09 -14.06
C THR A 80 -4.02 -6.73 -13.37
N ILE A 81 -5.07 -6.40 -12.63
CA ILE A 81 -5.18 -5.16 -11.84
C ILE A 81 -4.84 -5.49 -10.38
N PHE A 82 -4.00 -4.66 -9.78
CA PHE A 82 -3.63 -4.72 -8.38
C PHE A 82 -4.24 -3.51 -7.71
N ASP A 83 -5.25 -3.74 -6.89
CA ASP A 83 -5.87 -2.71 -6.07
C ASP A 83 -5.21 -2.71 -4.69
N PHE A 84 -4.84 -1.54 -4.18
CA PHE A 84 -4.12 -1.40 -2.93
C PHE A 84 -4.94 -0.58 -1.94
N SER A 85 -4.97 -1.08 -0.70
CA SER A 85 -5.55 -0.38 0.44
C SER A 85 -4.69 -0.61 1.69
N ILE A 86 -4.63 0.40 2.56
CA ILE A 86 -3.93 0.33 3.84
C ILE A 86 -4.93 -0.08 4.92
N VAL A 87 -4.55 -1.10 5.68
CA VAL A 87 -5.25 -1.51 6.89
C VAL A 87 -4.50 -0.96 8.09
N ALA A 88 -5.15 -0.06 8.85
CA ALA A 88 -4.55 0.57 10.02
C ALA A 88 -5.50 0.52 11.22
N PRO A 89 -4.99 0.36 12.46
CA PRO A 89 -5.81 0.48 13.65
C PRO A 89 -6.37 1.90 13.77
N ASP A 90 -7.67 2.00 14.03
CA ASP A 90 -8.32 3.25 14.41
C ASP A 90 -7.81 3.64 15.80
N LYS A 91 -7.41 4.90 15.95
CA LYS A 91 -6.89 5.43 17.21
C LYS A 91 -7.99 5.66 18.25
N MET A 92 -9.22 5.88 17.81
CA MET A 92 -10.36 6.13 18.68
C MET A 92 -11.12 4.86 19.04
N ASN A 93 -11.26 3.95 18.08
CA ASN A 93 -11.99 2.70 18.27
C ASN A 93 -11.00 1.54 18.18
N ASN A 94 -11.12 0.52 19.05
CA ASN A 94 -10.30 -0.70 18.97
C ASN A 94 -10.69 -1.58 17.76
N ARG A 95 -10.67 -1.00 16.57
CA ARG A 95 -11.10 -1.51 15.27
C ARG A 95 -10.04 -1.17 14.25
N TYR A 96 -10.00 -1.90 13.15
CA TYR A 96 -9.21 -1.51 11.99
C TYR A 96 -10.05 -0.68 11.03
N THR A 97 -9.36 0.13 10.22
CA THR A 97 -9.92 0.88 9.10
C THR A 97 -9.17 0.50 7.84
N ILE A 98 -9.88 0.51 6.71
CA ILE A 98 -9.31 0.32 5.38
C ILE A 98 -9.39 1.67 4.67
N ARG A 99 -8.26 2.09 4.08
CA ARG A 99 -8.17 3.27 3.21
C ARG A 99 -7.63 2.85 1.86
N ASP A 100 -8.35 3.15 0.79
CA ASP A 100 -7.89 2.88 -0.57
C ASP A 100 -6.81 3.88 -0.99
N ILE A 101 -5.74 3.38 -1.63
CA ILE A 101 -4.57 4.21 -1.98
C ILE A 101 -4.39 4.33 -3.49
N GLY A 102 -4.84 3.33 -4.25
CA GLY A 102 -4.82 3.35 -5.72
C GLY A 102 -4.66 1.97 -6.30
N ASN A 103 -4.46 1.91 -7.61
CA ASN A 103 -4.25 0.65 -8.31
C ASN A 103 -3.12 0.70 -9.34
N THR A 104 -2.63 -0.46 -9.73
CA THR A 104 -1.70 -0.60 -10.86
C THR A 104 -2.17 -1.72 -11.78
N MET A 105 -1.73 -1.71 -13.03
CA MET A 105 -2.06 -2.76 -13.99
C MET A 105 -0.79 -3.38 -14.57
N ASN A 106 -0.76 -4.71 -14.65
CA ASN A 106 0.37 -5.39 -15.27
C ASN A 106 0.39 -5.18 -16.79
N GLY A 107 1.48 -4.60 -17.28
CA GLY A 107 1.70 -4.33 -18.70
C GLY A 107 1.12 -3.01 -19.21
N GLN A 108 0.61 -2.15 -18.33
CA GLN A 108 0.14 -0.80 -18.64
C GLN A 108 0.53 0.16 -17.52
N ARG A 109 1.05 1.35 -17.87
CA ARG A 109 1.36 2.38 -16.87
C ARG A 109 0.08 3.04 -16.37
N GLY A 110 -0.12 3.08 -15.06
CA GLY A 110 -1.18 3.81 -14.38
C GLY A 110 -0.72 5.18 -13.86
N VAL A 111 -1.69 6.01 -13.46
CA VAL A 111 -1.42 7.30 -12.79
C VAL A 111 -0.91 7.12 -11.36
N ASP A 112 -1.29 6.00 -10.74
CA ASP A 112 -0.98 5.67 -9.35
C ASP A 112 0.33 4.87 -9.20
N ASP A 113 0.96 4.46 -10.31
CA ASP A 113 2.21 3.67 -10.31
C ASP A 113 3.32 4.32 -9.48
N GLY A 114 3.36 5.65 -9.45
CA GLY A 114 4.37 6.45 -8.72
C GLY A 114 3.98 6.80 -7.29
N LYS A 115 2.79 6.45 -6.80
CA LYS A 115 2.41 6.66 -5.40
C LYS A 115 3.28 5.78 -4.50
N SER A 116 3.83 6.38 -3.46
CA SER A 116 4.66 5.72 -2.45
C SER A 116 3.82 5.29 -1.25
N VAL A 117 4.36 4.38 -0.44
CA VAL A 117 3.77 4.00 0.86
C VAL A 117 3.66 5.20 1.81
N SER A 118 4.59 6.15 1.75
CA SER A 118 4.52 7.39 2.55
C SER A 118 3.46 8.36 2.08
N SER A 119 3.11 8.35 0.79
CA SER A 119 2.13 9.28 0.21
C SER A 119 0.68 8.88 0.46
N ALA A 120 0.47 7.78 1.18
CA ALA A 120 -0.80 7.06 1.33
C ALA A 120 -1.49 7.22 2.70
#